data_AF-A0A6M3L9K8-F1
#
_entry.id   AF-A0A6M3L9K8-F1
#
_cell.length_a   1.000
_cell.length_b   1.000
_cell.length_c   1.000
_cell.angle_alpha   90.00
_cell.angle_beta   90.00
_cell.angle_gamma   90.00
#
_symmetry.space_group_name_H-M   'P 1'
#
loop_
_entity.id
_entity.type
_entity.pdbx_description
1 polymer ?
#
loop_
_entity_poly.entity_id
_entity_poly.type
_entity_poly.pdbx_seq_one_letter_code
_entity_poly.pdbx_strand_id
1 'polypeptide(L)'
;MIGEYIPDDDDYVILESINKGIALGRLSMYQPEDMEIYKVNVDDWEALGKKATLALTRYGRCSYDFMLIIRLLIYAPIMLIKHGLPPWHPEELPYRRDNHFICTEAANRGWADIGYPFIPEGVIPMPASFKLALKRGRLLRVYPV
;
A
#
# COMPACT_ATOMS: atom_id res chain seq x y z
N MET A 1 -0.39 -7.18 1.06
CA MET A 1 -0.66 -7.54 2.46
C MET A 1 -0.42 -9.03 2.62
N ILE A 2 0.30 -9.45 3.66
CA ILE A 2 0.52 -10.86 3.94
C ILE A 2 -0.72 -11.41 4.65
N GLY A 3 -1.27 -12.50 4.13
CA GLY A 3 -2.45 -13.19 4.59
C GLY A 3 -2.10 -14.43 5.41
N GLU A 4 -2.72 -15.56 5.09
CA GLU A 4 -2.55 -16.82 5.82
C GLU A 4 -1.29 -17.58 5.41
N TYR A 5 -0.74 -18.32 6.37
CA TYR A 5 0.34 -19.28 6.15
C TYR A 5 -0.22 -20.59 5.59
N ILE A 6 0.48 -21.19 4.64
CA ILE A 6 0.15 -22.44 3.95
C ILE A 6 1.19 -23.50 4.37
N PRO A 7 0.84 -24.40 5.32
CA PRO A 7 1.80 -25.34 5.90
C PRO A 7 2.40 -26.32 4.89
N ASP A 8 1.59 -26.82 3.94
CA ASP A 8 2.00 -27.85 2.99
C ASP A 8 3.10 -27.36 2.03
N ASP A 9 3.16 -26.04 1.81
CA ASP A 9 4.10 -25.43 0.89
C ASP A 9 5.15 -24.56 1.58
N ASP A 10 5.13 -24.47 2.92
CA ASP A 10 6.00 -23.58 3.73
C ASP A 10 6.01 -22.12 3.22
N ASP A 11 4.82 -21.55 3.01
CA ASP A 11 4.68 -20.26 2.31
C ASP A 11 3.51 -19.42 2.84
N TYR A 12 3.45 -18.15 2.46
CA TYR A 12 2.36 -17.25 2.81
C TYR A 12 1.56 -16.84 1.58
N VAL A 13 0.24 -16.75 1.75
CA VAL A 13 -0.61 -16.04 0.80
C VAL A 13 -0.35 -14.55 0.93
N ILE A 14 -0.24 -13.85 -0.19
CA ILE A 14 -0.30 -12.39 -0.21
C ILE A 14 -1.54 -11.93 -0.98
N LEU A 15 -2.14 -10.83 -0.51
CA LEU A 15 -3.12 -10.05 -1.25
C LEU A 15 -2.42 -8.82 -1.81
N GLU A 16 -2.46 -8.65 -3.13
CA GLU A 16 -1.83 -7.54 -3.84
C GLU A 16 -2.75 -6.98 -4.93
N SER A 17 -2.52 -5.72 -5.33
CA SER A 17 -3.13 -5.19 -6.55
C SER A 17 -2.12 -5.28 -7.67
N ILE A 18 -2.45 -6.03 -8.72
CA ILE A 18 -1.67 -6.15 -9.96
C ILE A 18 -2.48 -5.57 -11.11
N ASN A 19 -1.93 -5.52 -12.33
CA ASN A 19 -2.61 -4.96 -13.51
C ASN A 19 -4.05 -5.49 -13.77
N LYS A 20 -4.44 -6.61 -13.16
CA LYS A 20 -5.77 -7.23 -13.25
C LYS A 20 -6.73 -6.88 -12.08
N GLY A 21 -6.29 -6.09 -11.10
CA GLY A 21 -7.01 -5.79 -9.86
C GLY A 21 -6.42 -6.48 -8.63
N ILE A 22 -7.22 -6.61 -7.58
CA ILE A 22 -6.83 -7.32 -6.35
C ILE A 22 -6.75 -8.84 -6.62
N ALA A 23 -5.58 -9.43 -6.36
CA ALA A 23 -5.27 -10.82 -6.61
C ALA A 23 -4.62 -11.49 -5.39
N LEU A 24 -4.66 -12.83 -5.39
CA LEU A 24 -3.90 -13.66 -4.47
C LEU A 24 -2.60 -14.10 -5.13
N GLY A 25 -1.49 -13.92 -4.42
CA GLY A 25 -0.16 -14.36 -4.80
C GLY A 25 0.47 -15.22 -3.71
N ARG A 26 1.68 -15.70 -3.98
CA ARG A 26 2.50 -16.49 -3.06
C ARG A 26 3.73 -15.68 -2.68
N LEU A 27 4.07 -15.61 -1.39
CA LEU A 27 5.22 -14.83 -0.93
C LEU A 27 6.52 -15.35 -1.54
N SER A 28 6.63 -16.67 -1.72
CA SER A 28 7.73 -17.34 -2.42
C SER A 28 7.97 -16.91 -3.87
N MET A 29 7.05 -16.17 -4.50
CA MET A 29 7.28 -15.59 -5.84
C MET A 29 8.31 -14.45 -5.84
N TYR A 30 8.65 -13.90 -4.67
CA TYR A 30 9.60 -12.81 -4.52
C TYR A 30 10.92 -13.32 -3.93
N GLN A 31 12.04 -12.81 -4.45
CA GLN A 31 13.35 -13.14 -3.92
C GLN A 31 13.55 -12.48 -2.55
N PRO A 32 14.02 -13.21 -1.52
CA PRO A 32 14.22 -12.66 -0.18
C PRO A 32 15.15 -11.45 -0.12
N GLU A 33 16.14 -11.36 -1.01
CA GLU A 33 17.10 -10.25 -1.10
C GLU A 33 16.49 -8.94 -1.60
N ASP A 34 15.39 -9.00 -2.36
CA ASP A 34 14.71 -7.85 -2.94
C ASP A 34 13.48 -7.41 -2.13
N MET A 35 13.25 -8.02 -0.98
CA MET A 35 12.03 -7.87 -0.20
C MET A 35 12.27 -7.15 1.13
N GLU A 36 11.39 -6.20 1.45
CA GLU A 36 11.25 -5.63 2.78
C GLU A 36 9.83 -5.89 3.29
N ILE A 37 9.70 -6.40 4.52
CA ILE A 37 8.41 -6.63 5.16
C ILE A 37 8.22 -5.62 6.28
N TYR A 38 7.01 -5.08 6.35
CA TYR A 38 6.61 -4.07 7.31
C TYR A 38 5.34 -4.50 8.04
N LYS A 39 5.22 -4.09 9.31
CA LYS A 39 3.98 -4.15 10.09
C LYS A 39 3.48 -2.74 10.42
N VAL A 40 2.16 -2.59 10.52
CA VAL A 40 1.55 -1.35 11.03
C VAL A 40 1.81 -1.25 12.53
N ASN A 41 2.23 -0.07 12.99
CA ASN A 41 2.51 0.18 14.40
C ASN A 41 1.21 0.47 15.17
N VAL A 42 0.49 -0.60 15.51
CA VAL A 42 -0.73 -0.58 16.31
C VAL A 42 -0.70 -1.73 17.30
N ASP A 43 -1.41 -1.56 18.41
CA ASP A 43 -1.68 -2.65 19.32
C ASP A 43 -2.53 -3.73 18.61
N ASP A 44 -2.40 -4.99 19.05
CA ASP A 44 -3.13 -6.13 18.47
C ASP A 44 -2.98 -6.27 16.94
N TRP A 45 -1.81 -5.90 16.41
CA TRP A 45 -1.53 -5.87 14.97
C TRP A 45 -1.88 -7.17 14.23
N GLU A 46 -1.78 -8.32 14.88
CA GLU A 46 -2.10 -9.62 14.28
C GLU A 46 -3.60 -9.77 14.01
N ALA A 47 -4.43 -9.46 15.01
CA ALA A 47 -5.88 -9.53 14.89
C ALA A 47 -6.42 -8.45 13.94
N LEU A 48 -5.87 -7.23 14.03
CA LEU A 48 -6.20 -6.14 13.12
C LEU A 48 -5.73 -6.42 11.69
N GLY A 49 -4.56 -7.05 11.52
CA GLY A 49 -4.03 -7.46 10.23
C GLY A 49 -4.96 -8.44 9.51
N LYS A 50 -5.48 -9.45 10.21
CA LYS A 50 -6.50 -10.37 9.67
C LYS A 50 -7.76 -9.62 9.22
N LYS A 51 -8.24 -8.65 10.02
CA LYS A 51 -9.39 -7.81 9.65
C LYS A 51 -9.11 -6.92 8.45
N ALA A 52 -7.91 -6.33 8.35
CA ALA A 52 -7.50 -5.49 7.24
C ALA A 52 -7.42 -6.28 5.94
N THR A 53 -6.82 -7.48 5.99
CA THR A 53 -6.75 -8.40 4.85
C THR A 53 -8.16 -8.81 4.40
N LEU A 54 -9.04 -9.18 5.33
CA LEU A 54 -10.43 -9.49 5.01
C LEU A 54 -11.19 -8.28 4.42
N ALA A 55 -10.98 -7.08 4.93
CA ALA A 55 -11.57 -5.86 4.39
C ALA A 55 -11.15 -5.64 2.93
N LEU A 56 -9.89 -5.89 2.59
CA LEU A 56 -9.40 -5.74 1.21
C LEU A 56 -10.07 -6.70 0.22
N THR A 57 -10.47 -7.90 0.64
CA THR A 57 -11.16 -8.87 -0.25
C THR A 57 -12.46 -8.33 -0.85
N ARG A 58 -13.10 -7.35 -0.20
CA ARG A 58 -14.31 -6.67 -0.71
C ARG A 58 -14.08 -5.96 -2.04
N TYR A 59 -12.82 -5.66 -2.36
CA TYR A 59 -12.39 -4.98 -3.58
C TYR A 59 -11.84 -5.95 -4.64
N GLY A 60 -12.04 -7.26 -4.48
CA GLY A 60 -11.61 -8.29 -5.44
C GLY A 60 -12.08 -8.08 -6.89
N ARG A 61 -13.16 -7.29 -7.09
CA ARG A 61 -13.72 -6.96 -8.42
C ARG A 61 -13.26 -5.60 -8.96
N CYS A 62 -12.48 -4.84 -8.19
CA CYS A 62 -12.00 -3.52 -8.60
C CYS A 62 -10.85 -3.65 -9.59
N SER A 63 -10.93 -2.91 -10.71
CA SER A 63 -9.84 -2.80 -11.68
C SER A 63 -8.67 -2.00 -11.13
N TYR A 64 -7.49 -2.23 -11.73
CA TYR A 64 -6.27 -1.47 -11.42
C TYR A 64 -6.43 0.01 -11.80
N ASP A 65 -5.92 0.93 -10.97
CA ASP A 65 -6.06 2.37 -11.21
C ASP A 65 -4.98 2.93 -12.15
N PHE A 66 -5.15 2.69 -13.45
CA PHE A 66 -4.32 3.33 -14.47
C PHE A 66 -4.52 4.85 -14.55
N MET A 67 -5.67 5.36 -14.10
CA MET A 67 -5.98 6.80 -14.16
C MET A 67 -5.13 7.58 -13.16
N LEU A 68 -4.88 7.02 -11.97
CA LEU A 68 -3.98 7.63 -10.99
C LEU A 68 -2.56 7.78 -11.52
N ILE A 69 -2.04 6.79 -12.25
CA ILE A 69 -0.72 6.87 -12.89
C ILE A 69 -0.67 8.03 -13.89
N ILE A 70 -1.70 8.17 -14.73
CA ILE A 70 -1.79 9.26 -15.71
C ILE A 70 -1.87 10.62 -14.99
N ARG A 71 -2.67 10.73 -13.92
CA ARG A 71 -2.77 11.96 -13.12
C ARG A 71 -1.42 12.33 -12.52
N LEU A 72 -0.70 11.38 -11.94
CA LEU A 72 0.65 11.62 -11.39
C LEU A 72 1.61 12.19 -12.44
N LEU A 73 1.58 11.65 -13.66
CA LEU A 73 2.40 12.16 -14.78
C LEU A 73 2.02 13.58 -15.20
N ILE A 74 0.73 13.92 -15.20
CA ILE A 74 0.23 15.27 -15.50
C ILE A 74 0.58 16.26 -14.37
N TYR A 75 0.53 15.82 -13.12
CA TYR A 75 0.82 16.69 -11.98
C TYR A 75 2.31 16.96 -11.78
N ALA A 76 3.21 16.06 -12.19
CA ALA A 76 4.65 16.28 -12.10
C ALA A 76 5.13 17.63 -12.70
N PRO A 77 4.77 18.03 -13.94
CA PRO A 77 5.15 19.34 -14.47
C PRO A 77 4.46 20.51 -13.74
N ILE A 78 3.22 20.33 -13.27
CA ILE A 78 2.52 21.38 -12.48
C ILE A 78 3.24 21.62 -11.16
N MET A 79 3.68 20.54 -10.49
CA MET A 79 4.47 20.61 -9.26
C MET A 79 5.81 21.29 -9.50
N LEU A 80 6.48 21.00 -10.62
CA LEU A 80 7.73 21.66 -10.99
C LEU A 80 7.56 23.18 -11.15
N ILE A 81 6.45 23.61 -11.76
CA ILE A 81 6.14 25.04 -11.94
C ILE A 81 5.78 25.70 -10.59
N LYS A 82 4.98 25.02 -9.76
CA LYS A 82 4.45 25.61 -8.50
C LYS A 82 5.41 25.55 -7.32
N HIS A 83 6.16 24.47 -7.19
CA HIS A 83 6.96 24.13 -6.01
C HIS A 83 8.46 24.01 -6.33
N GLY A 84 8.87 24.17 -7.60
CA GLY A 84 10.26 24.05 -8.01
C GLY A 84 10.74 22.59 -8.06
N LEU A 85 12.06 22.39 -8.01
CA LEU A 85 12.66 21.06 -8.07
C LEU A 85 12.36 20.24 -6.79
N PRO A 86 12.35 18.90 -6.89
CA PRO A 86 12.16 17.99 -5.74
C PRO A 86 13.18 18.22 -4.60
N PRO A 87 12.89 17.77 -3.36
CA PRO A 87 11.85 16.79 -3.01
C PRO A 87 10.49 17.43 -2.71
N TRP A 88 9.45 16.97 -3.41
CA TRP A 88 8.06 17.26 -3.05
C TRP A 88 7.55 16.28 -2.00
N HIS A 89 6.67 16.73 -1.14
CA HIS A 89 6.00 15.90 -0.14
C HIS A 89 4.73 15.27 -0.73
N PRO A 90 4.42 13.99 -0.41
CA PRO A 90 3.19 13.35 -0.90
C PRO A 90 1.89 14.08 -0.50
N GLU A 91 1.94 14.86 0.58
CA GLU A 91 0.83 15.67 1.09
C GLU A 91 0.51 16.87 0.17
N GLU A 92 1.44 17.26 -0.70
CA GLU A 92 1.27 18.38 -1.64
C GLU A 92 0.61 17.95 -2.95
N LEU A 93 0.53 16.64 -3.21
CA LEU A 93 -0.05 16.12 -4.43
C LEU A 93 -1.57 16.00 -4.30
N PRO A 94 -2.34 16.56 -5.25
CA PRO A 94 -3.79 16.45 -5.24
C PRO A 94 -4.19 14.98 -5.41
N TYR A 95 -4.94 14.48 -4.44
CA TYR A 95 -5.40 13.10 -4.43
C TYR A 95 -6.87 13.03 -4.03
N ARG A 96 -7.64 12.31 -4.86
CA ARG A 96 -9.01 11.95 -4.56
C ARG A 96 -9.16 10.46 -4.82
N ARG A 97 -9.52 9.75 -3.77
CA ARG A 97 -9.78 8.31 -3.78
C ARG A 97 -10.93 7.97 -4.74
N ASP A 98 -10.77 6.87 -5.46
CA ASP A 98 -11.87 6.23 -6.17
C ASP A 98 -11.94 4.70 -5.87
N ASN A 99 -12.65 3.93 -6.68
CA ASN A 99 -12.86 2.49 -6.49
C ASN A 99 -11.86 1.61 -7.27
N HIS A 100 -10.82 2.20 -7.83
CA HIS A 100 -9.70 1.51 -8.46
C HIS A 100 -8.49 1.61 -7.53
N PHE A 101 -7.59 0.62 -7.56
CA PHE A 101 -6.43 0.61 -6.67
C PHE A 101 -5.16 0.23 -7.40
N ILE A 102 -4.13 1.06 -7.31
CA ILE A 102 -2.75 0.59 -7.52
C ILE A 102 -2.23 -0.19 -6.31
N CYS A 103 -1.10 -0.88 -6.45
CA CYS A 103 -0.52 -1.73 -5.40
C CYS A 103 -0.33 -1.01 -4.05
N THR A 104 0.12 0.24 -4.08
CA THR A 104 0.34 1.07 -2.88
C THR A 104 -0.95 1.52 -2.21
N GLU A 105 -2.01 1.75 -2.99
CA GLU A 105 -3.34 2.09 -2.45
C GLU A 105 -3.98 0.89 -1.78
N ALA A 106 -3.94 -0.27 -2.44
CA ALA A 106 -4.48 -1.52 -1.92
C ALA A 106 -3.87 -1.89 -0.56
N ALA A 107 -2.56 -1.66 -0.39
CA ALA A 107 -1.88 -1.95 0.86
C ALA A 107 -2.39 -1.08 2.03
N ASN A 108 -2.71 0.20 1.80
CA ASN A 108 -3.28 1.08 2.83
C ASN A 108 -4.80 0.89 2.98
N ARG A 109 -5.49 0.45 1.92
CA ARG A 109 -6.96 0.42 1.87
C ARG A 109 -7.58 -0.47 2.94
N GLY A 110 -7.10 -1.71 3.07
CA GLY A 110 -7.64 -2.65 4.06
C GLY A 110 -7.51 -2.12 5.49
N TRP A 111 -6.41 -1.43 5.78
CA TRP A 111 -6.16 -0.78 7.08
C TRP A 111 -7.03 0.47 7.29
N ALA A 112 -7.21 1.28 6.25
CA ALA A 112 -8.08 2.44 6.29
C ALA A 112 -9.55 2.05 6.58
N ASP A 113 -10.06 0.98 5.96
CA ASP A 113 -11.45 0.53 6.14
C ASP A 113 -11.75 0.00 7.55
N ILE A 114 -10.72 -0.37 8.32
CA ILE A 114 -10.85 -0.78 9.73
C ILE A 114 -10.48 0.35 10.70
N GLY A 115 -10.23 1.56 10.20
CA GLY A 115 -9.96 2.76 11.02
C GLY A 115 -8.50 2.97 11.41
N TYR A 116 -7.55 2.23 10.82
CA TYR A 116 -6.11 2.29 11.14
C TYR A 116 -5.23 2.60 9.92
N PRO A 117 -5.52 3.67 9.13
CA PRO A 117 -4.70 4.00 7.98
C PRO A 117 -3.28 4.40 8.40
N PHE A 118 -2.25 3.77 7.81
CA PHE A 118 -0.85 4.16 8.04
C PHE A 118 -0.43 5.34 7.16
N ILE A 119 -1.11 5.53 6.01
CA ILE A 119 -1.07 6.75 5.19
C ILE A 119 -2.40 7.50 5.40
N PRO A 120 -2.39 8.77 5.86
CA PRO A 120 -3.61 9.54 6.16
C PRO A 120 -4.56 9.66 4.98
N GLU A 121 -5.84 9.88 5.29
CA GLU A 121 -6.82 10.27 4.27
C GLU A 121 -6.39 11.58 3.57
N GLY A 122 -6.64 11.66 2.26
CA GLY A 122 -6.24 12.79 1.42
C GLY A 122 -4.77 12.76 0.98
N VAL A 123 -3.92 11.90 1.54
CA VAL A 123 -2.53 11.74 1.09
C VAL A 123 -2.45 10.60 0.08
N ILE A 124 -1.79 10.85 -1.06
CA ILE A 124 -1.63 9.85 -2.10
C ILE A 124 -0.80 8.65 -1.61
N PRO A 125 -1.25 7.40 -1.74
CA PRO A 125 -0.45 6.24 -1.40
C PRO A 125 0.56 5.96 -2.50
N MET A 126 1.79 6.44 -2.32
CA MET A 126 2.92 6.21 -3.24
C MET A 126 4.16 5.79 -2.44
N PRO A 127 5.24 5.26 -3.04
CA PRO A 127 6.41 4.78 -2.29
C PRO A 127 7.00 5.80 -1.30
N ALA A 128 6.98 7.09 -1.63
CA ALA A 128 7.39 8.16 -0.73
C ALA A 128 6.51 8.28 0.53
N SER A 129 5.22 7.98 0.44
CA SER A 129 4.28 7.97 1.56
C SER A 129 4.57 6.83 2.54
N PHE A 130 5.04 5.67 2.05
CA PHE A 130 5.49 4.57 2.91
C PHE A 130 6.77 4.96 3.66
N LYS A 131 7.73 5.60 3.00
CA LYS A 131 8.93 6.15 3.66
C LYS A 131 8.56 7.16 4.74
N LEU A 132 7.57 8.03 4.47
CA LEU A 132 7.08 8.98 5.46
C LEU A 132 6.36 8.29 6.63
N ALA A 133 5.56 7.25 6.37
CA ALA A 133 4.91 6.46 7.41
C ALA A 133 5.93 5.73 8.30
N LEU A 134 7.01 5.20 7.72
CA LEU A 134 8.14 4.63 8.47
C LEU A 134 8.83 5.70 9.34
N LYS A 135 9.16 6.87 8.77
CA LYS A 135 9.77 7.99 9.51
C LYS A 135 8.89 8.49 10.66
N ARG A 136 7.57 8.47 10.48
CA ARG A 136 6.58 8.87 11.49
C ARG A 136 6.21 7.74 12.46
N GLY A 137 6.87 6.58 12.38
CA GLY A 137 6.63 5.45 13.28
C GLY A 137 5.26 4.79 13.12
N ARG A 138 4.58 4.94 11.98
CA ARG A 138 3.31 4.25 11.68
C ARG A 138 3.51 2.89 11.04
N LEU A 139 4.66 2.69 10.41
CA LEU A 139 5.14 1.39 9.94
C LEU A 139 6.42 1.04 10.69
N LEU A 140 6.60 -0.25 10.98
CA LEU A 140 7.82 -0.81 11.53
C LEU A 140 8.33 -1.88 10.58
N ARG A 141 9.62 -1.83 10.26
CA ARG A 141 10.26 -2.88 9.47
C ARG A 141 10.38 -4.14 10.33
N VAL A 142 10.08 -5.29 9.72
CA VAL A 142 10.21 -6.62 10.32
C VAL A 142 11.15 -7.52 9.52
N TYR A 143 11.44 -7.18 8.26
CA TYR A 143 12.42 -7.88 7.44
C TYR A 143 13.03 -6.91 6.41
N PRO A 144 14.34 -7.01 6.09
CA PRO A 144 15.34 -7.79 6.83
C PRO A 144 15.52 -7.25 8.26
N VAL A 145 15.89 -8.13 9.19
CA VAL A 145 16.12 -7.80 10.62
C VAL A 145 17.47 -7.12 10.79
#